data_AF-A0A5K1FIW6-F1
#
_entry.id   AF-A0A5K1FIW6-F1
#
_cell.length_a   1.000
_cell.length_b   1.000
_cell.length_c   1.000
_cell.angle_alpha   90.00
_cell.angle_beta   90.00
_cell.angle_gamma   90.00
#
_symmetry.space_group_name_H-M   'P 1'
#
loop_
_entity.id
_entity.type
_entity.pdbx_description
1 polymer ?
#
loop_
_entity_poly.entity_id
_entity_poly.type
_entity_poly.pdbx_seq_one_letter_code
_entity_poly.pdbx_strand_id
1 'polypeptide(L)' 'DQSECTDTGMRTLDKSNKPLFLKELHRLWNSEGLPWPKDYYSSTNTLLIDDSPYKALRNP' A
#
# COMPACT_ATOMS: atom_id res chain seq x y z
N ASP A 1 -5.62 -5.54 -6.12
CA ASP A 1 -5.68 -6.94 -5.65
C ASP A 1 -4.70 -7.12 -4.49
N GLN A 2 -4.78 -8.20 -3.72
CA GLN A 2 -3.78 -8.53 -2.69
C GLN A 2 -2.37 -8.72 -3.29
N SER A 3 -2.29 -9.12 -4.57
CA SER A 3 -1.02 -9.23 -5.32
C SER A 3 -0.19 -7.94 -5.35
N GLU A 4 -0.87 -6.79 -5.30
CA GLU A 4 -0.23 -5.46 -5.38
C GLU A 4 0.15 -4.91 -3.99
N CYS A 5 -0.20 -5.63 -2.92
CA CYS A 5 0.13 -5.23 -1.57
C CYS A 5 1.49 -5.80 -1.14
N THR A 6 2.05 -5.25 -0.08
CA THR A 6 3.26 -5.82 0.54
C THR A 6 2.86 -6.81 1.61
N ASP A 7 3.22 -8.08 1.43
CA ASP A 7 3.14 -9.08 2.49
C ASP A 7 4.20 -8.77 3.55
N THR A 8 3.76 -8.63 4.79
CA THR A 8 4.70 -8.39 5.91
C THR A 8 5.36 -9.67 6.41
N GLY A 9 4.90 -10.84 5.98
CA GLY A 9 5.26 -12.14 6.55
C GLY A 9 4.66 -12.39 7.93
N MET A 10 3.92 -11.41 8.48
CA MET A 10 3.24 -11.51 9.76
C MET A 10 1.76 -11.82 9.58
N ARG A 11 1.13 -12.34 10.63
CA ARG A 11 -0.30 -12.60 10.71
C ARG A 11 -0.95 -11.63 11.69
N THR A 12 -2.24 -11.39 11.52
CA THR A 12 -3.00 -10.58 12.47
C THR A 12 -3.08 -11.26 13.84
N LEU A 13 -3.09 -10.46 14.91
CA LEU A 13 -3.12 -10.98 16.29
C LEU A 13 -4.43 -11.72 16.60
N ASP A 14 -5.56 -11.27 16.05
CA ASP A 14 -6.89 -11.85 16.25
C ASP A 14 -7.14 -13.10 15.41
N LYS A 15 -6.53 -13.17 14.22
CA LYS A 15 -6.71 -14.26 13.26
C LYS A 15 -5.35 -14.72 12.76
N SER A 16 -4.86 -15.79 13.36
CA SER A 16 -3.57 -16.38 12.99
C SER A 16 -3.54 -16.86 11.53
N ASN A 17 -4.68 -17.15 10.89
CA ASN A 17 -4.72 -17.52 9.48
C ASN A 17 -4.80 -16.32 8.52
N LYS A 18 -4.98 -15.10 9.03
CA LYS A 18 -5.10 -13.90 8.22
C LYS A 18 -3.74 -13.21 8.09
N PRO A 19 -3.09 -13.27 6.92
CA PRO A 19 -1.86 -12.52 6.66
C PRO A 19 -2.07 -11.00 6.77
N LEU A 20 -1.02 -10.30 7.20
CA LEU A 20 -1.00 -8.85 7.34
C LEU A 20 -0.35 -8.23 6.10
N PHE A 21 -1.13 -7.42 5.38
CA PHE A 21 -0.70 -6.70 4.19
C PHE A 21 -0.67 -5.19 4.40
N LEU A 22 0.31 -4.53 3.79
CA LEU A 22 0.42 -3.08 3.74
C LEU A 22 0.17 -2.57 2.32
N LYS A 23 -0.35 -1.34 2.23
CA LYS A 23 -0.52 -0.60 0.97
C LYS A 23 0.51 0.52 0.94
N GLU A 24 1.50 0.40 0.06
CA GLU A 24 2.62 1.35 -0.02
C GLU A 24 2.53 2.19 -1.31
N LEU A 25 2.11 3.45 -1.19
CA LEU A 25 1.90 4.33 -2.35
C LEU A 25 3.18 4.55 -3.17
N HIS A 26 4.35 4.50 -2.54
CA HIS A 26 5.62 4.62 -3.27
C HIS A 26 5.84 3.51 -4.30
N ARG A 27 5.27 2.30 -4.10
CA ARG A 27 5.33 1.23 -5.12
C ARG A 27 4.50 1.57 -6.34
N LEU A 28 3.35 2.23 -6.14
CA LEU A 28 2.50 2.72 -7.22
C LEU A 28 3.17 3.87 -7.98
N TRP A 29 3.77 4.84 -7.29
CA TRP A 29 4.44 5.97 -7.98
C TRP A 29 5.64 5.53 -8.83
N ASN A 30 6.27 4.40 -8.47
CA ASN A 30 7.42 3.84 -9.18
C ASN A 30 7.05 2.70 -10.14
N SER A 31 5.78 2.38 -10.33
CA SER A 31 5.38 1.31 -11.26
C SER A 31 5.41 1.78 -12.71
N GLU A 32 5.81 0.89 -13.60
CA GLU A 32 5.81 1.14 -15.05
C GLU A 32 4.40 0.95 -15.65
N GLY A 33 4.15 1.57 -16.80
CA GLY A 33 2.91 1.38 -17.56
C GLY A 33 1.69 2.13 -17.01
N LEU A 34 1.91 3.16 -16.19
CA LEU A 34 0.84 4.01 -15.67
C LEU A 34 0.29 4.95 -16.76
N PRO A 35 -1.00 5.32 -16.70
CA PRO A 35 -1.61 6.23 -17.67
C PRO A 35 -1.21 7.71 -17.47
N TRP A 36 -0.44 8.02 -16.42
CA TRP A 36 0.10 9.35 -16.13
C TRP A 36 1.63 9.37 -16.26
N PRO A 37 2.24 10.56 -16.47
CA PRO A 37 3.69 10.69 -16.49
C PRO A 37 4.33 10.26 -15.17
N LYS A 38 5.57 9.80 -15.24
CA LYS A 38 6.40 9.58 -14.06
C LYS A 38 6.44 10.84 -13.19
N ASP A 39 6.45 10.66 -11.87
CA ASP A 39 6.48 11.74 -10.86
C ASP A 39 5.24 12.66 -10.83
N TYR A 40 4.17 12.35 -11.56
CA TYR A 40 2.91 13.10 -11.49
C TYR A 40 2.27 13.04 -10.09
N TYR A 41 2.39 11.89 -9.44
CA TYR A 41 1.92 11.64 -8.07
C TYR A 41 3.08 11.36 -7.12
N SER A 42 2.94 11.82 -5.89
CA SER A 42 3.91 11.72 -4.81
C SER A 42 3.21 11.79 -3.45
N SER A 43 4.00 11.81 -2.37
CA SER A 43 3.51 11.96 -1.00
C SER A 43 2.81 13.29 -0.74
N THR A 44 3.08 14.34 -1.51
CA THR A 44 2.52 15.68 -1.26
C THR A 44 1.16 15.89 -1.92
N ASN A 45 0.77 15.03 -2.87
CA ASN A 45 -0.45 15.19 -3.66
C ASN A 45 -1.28 13.90 -3.80
N THR A 46 -0.97 12.86 -3.03
CA THR A 46 -1.71 11.59 -3.02
C THR A 46 -2.18 11.27 -1.61
N LEU A 47 -3.46 10.93 -1.45
CA LEU A 47 -4.06 10.52 -0.17
C LEU A 47 -4.53 9.07 -0.25
N LEU A 48 -4.16 8.24 0.74
CA LEU A 48 -4.70 6.89 0.90
C LEU A 48 -5.90 6.92 1.87
N ILE A 49 -7.05 6.43 1.42
CA ILE A 49 -8.26 6.25 2.25
C ILE A 49 -8.49 4.74 2.41
N ASP A 50 -8.56 4.25 3.65
CA ASP A 50 -8.74 2.84 3.96
C ASP A 50 -9.53 2.65 5.27
N ASP A 51 -10.25 1.54 5.39
CA ASP A 51 -11.03 1.18 6.58
C ASP A 51 -10.17 0.61 7.73
N SER A 52 -8.91 0.29 7.44
CA SER A 52 -7.99 -0.39 8.33
C SER A 52 -6.72 0.45 8.52
N PRO A 53 -6.55 1.14 9.66
CA PRO A 53 -5.42 2.06 9.89
C PRO A 53 -4.04 1.44 9.64
N TYR A 54 -3.87 0.16 9.99
CA TYR A 54 -2.58 -0.53 9.84
C TYR A 54 -2.12 -0.64 8.38
N LYS A 55 -3.03 -0.65 7.40
CA LYS A 55 -2.67 -0.80 5.98
C LYS A 55 -1.86 0.40 5.48
N ALA A 56 -1.98 1.54 6.14
CA ALA A 56 -1.33 2.79 5.76
C ALA A 56 0.01 3.05 6.49
N LEU A 57 0.49 2.13 7.35
CA LEU A 57 1.66 2.36 8.23
C LEU A 57 2.96 2.78 7.53
N ARG A 58 3.07 2.58 6.21
CA ARG A 58 4.23 2.93 5.41
C ARG A 58 3.98 4.04 4.39
N ASN A 59 2.96 4.85 4.64
CA ASN A 59 2.73 6.10 3.92
C ASN A 59 2.98 7.27 4.87
N PRO A 60 3.61 8.36 4.37
CA PRO A 60 3.78 9.60 5.12
C PRO A 60 2.45 10.30 5.40
#